data_AF-A0A0M8RWL8-F1
#
_entry.id   AF-A0A0M8RWL8-F1
#
_cell.length_a   1.000
_cell.length_b   1.000
_cell.length_c   1.000
_cell.angle_alpha   90.00
_cell.angle_beta   90.00
_cell.angle_gamma   90.00
#
_symmetry.space_group_name_H-M   'P 1'
#
loop_
_entity.id
_entity.type
_entity.pdbx_description
1 polymer ?
#
loop_
_entity_poly.entity_id
_entity_poly.type
_entity_poly.pdbx_seq_one_letter_code
_entity_poly.pdbx_strand_id
1 'polypeptide(L)'
;MRVRVLMNIGACGPYAHFVAQFEPPGAGGGLELLSAVPEDRLPAEFVPSVRAGLLDGLNGVAAAVLLTDGTFHEVDSSEYGYTIAGREAGRAALIGAGLLPAEEAEALRWTTWPGKPRPKKRRKGAERR
;
A
#
# COMPACT_ATOMS: atom_id res chain seq x y z
N MET A 1 -8.90 -10.67 6.68
CA MET A 1 -9.03 -9.32 7.30
C MET A 1 -8.77 -8.25 6.24
N ARG A 2 -9.51 -7.14 6.22
CA ARG A 2 -9.29 -6.05 5.24
C ARG A 2 -8.48 -4.93 5.90
N VAL A 3 -7.30 -4.63 5.37
CA VAL A 3 -6.39 -3.59 5.89
C VAL A 3 -6.23 -2.50 4.83
N ARG A 4 -6.58 -1.27 5.18
CA ARG A 4 -6.40 -0.11 4.30
C ARG A 4 -5.19 0.67 4.77
N VAL A 5 -4.20 0.87 3.90
CA VAL A 5 -3.01 1.66 4.22
C VAL A 5 -2.94 2.90 3.35
N LEU A 6 -2.92 4.04 4.01
CA LEU A 6 -2.77 5.35 3.42
C LEU A 6 -1.54 5.99 4.05
N MET A 7 -0.47 6.11 3.28
CA MET A 7 0.77 6.73 3.73
C MET A 7 0.86 8.16 3.18
N ASN A 8 0.93 9.15 4.08
CA ASN A 8 1.27 10.52 3.72
C ASN A 8 2.34 11.10 4.66
N ILE A 9 3.33 11.77 4.07
CA ILE A 9 4.26 12.61 4.79
C ILE A 9 4.00 14.01 4.26
N GLY A 10 3.27 14.82 5.04
CA GLY A 10 2.77 16.13 4.60
C GLY A 10 3.85 17.02 3.96
N ALA A 11 3.42 17.79 2.96
CA ALA A 11 4.13 18.80 2.17
C ALA A 11 5.44 18.40 1.45
N CYS A 12 6.22 17.41 1.90
CA CYS A 12 7.55 17.07 1.36
C CYS A 12 7.95 15.57 1.50
N GLY A 13 7.04 14.60 1.53
CA GLY A 13 7.45 13.19 1.54
C GLY A 13 6.64 12.27 0.63
N PRO A 14 7.13 11.04 0.42
CA PRO A 14 6.61 10.13 -0.60
C PRO A 14 5.15 9.74 -0.33
N TYR A 15 4.33 9.78 -1.37
CA TYR A 15 2.93 9.38 -1.36
C TYR A 15 2.79 7.90 -1.76
N ALA A 16 2.04 7.13 -0.98
CA ALA A 16 1.68 5.77 -1.35
C ALA A 16 0.31 5.42 -0.77
N HIS A 17 -0.58 4.91 -1.61
CA HIS A 17 -1.91 4.48 -1.17
C HIS A 17 -2.34 3.20 -1.88
N PHE A 18 -2.63 2.18 -1.08
CA PHE A 18 -3.19 0.92 -1.55
C PHE A 18 -4.08 0.29 -0.48
N VAL A 19 -4.97 -0.58 -0.93
CA VAL A 19 -5.89 -1.33 -0.08
C VAL A 19 -5.62 -2.80 -0.29
N ALA A 20 -5.25 -3.48 0.79
CA ALA A 20 -4.89 -4.89 0.77
C ALA A 20 -5.85 -5.71 1.65
N GLN A 21 -6.18 -6.91 1.20
CA GLN A 21 -6.83 -7.92 2.03
C GLN A 21 -5.79 -8.96 2.38
N PHE A 22 -5.74 -9.30 3.66
CA PHE A 22 -4.82 -10.29 4.20
C PHE A 22 -5.61 -11.52 4.61
N GLU A 23 -5.19 -12.67 4.11
CA GLU A 23 -5.73 -13.98 4.43
C GLU A 23 -4.60 -14.92 4.88
N PRO A 24 -4.91 -15.96 5.66
CA PRO A 24 -3.96 -17.02 5.94
C PRO A 24 -3.38 -17.59 4.65
N PRO A 25 -2.09 -17.99 4.63
CA PRO A 25 -1.47 -18.54 3.45
C PRO A 25 -2.15 -19.85 3.05
N GLY A 26 -2.22 -20.11 1.74
CA GLY A 26 -2.67 -21.39 1.21
C GLY A 26 -1.71 -22.54 1.59
N ALA A 27 -2.07 -23.75 1.20
CA ALA A 27 -1.31 -24.98 1.51
C ALA A 27 0.17 -24.95 1.04
N GLY A 28 0.51 -24.04 0.11
CA GLY A 28 1.87 -23.84 -0.40
C GLY A 28 2.82 -23.11 0.55
N GLY A 29 2.31 -22.49 1.63
CA GLY A 29 3.13 -21.89 2.68
C GLY A 29 4.10 -20.81 2.15
N GLY A 30 3.60 -19.61 1.91
CA GLY A 30 4.44 -18.50 1.45
C GLY A 30 3.75 -17.15 1.47
N LEU A 31 4.48 -16.11 1.05
CA LEU A 31 3.91 -14.80 0.74
C LEU A 31 3.36 -14.82 -0.69
N GLU A 32 2.04 -14.88 -0.82
CA GLU A 32 1.34 -14.79 -2.09
C GLU A 32 0.81 -13.35 -2.25
N LEU A 33 1.24 -12.65 -3.30
CA LEU A 33 0.73 -11.31 -3.61
C LEU A 33 -0.03 -11.35 -4.94
N LEU A 34 -1.32 -11.08 -4.88
CA LEU A 34 -2.21 -10.97 -6.03
C LEU A 34 -2.65 -9.52 -6.18
N SER A 35 -2.57 -8.98 -7.40
CA SER A 35 -3.13 -7.67 -7.71
C SER A 35 -4.42 -7.82 -8.50
N ALA A 36 -5.53 -7.38 -7.93
CA ALA A 36 -6.79 -7.16 -8.65
C ALA A 36 -6.99 -5.67 -9.02
N VAL A 37 -5.96 -4.84 -8.80
CA VAL A 37 -6.03 -3.40 -9.08
C VAL A 37 -5.67 -3.13 -10.54
N PRO A 38 -6.52 -2.40 -11.29
CA PRO A 38 -6.18 -1.91 -12.62
C PRO A 38 -4.91 -1.05 -12.65
N GLU A 39 -4.13 -1.14 -13.73
CA GLU A 39 -2.87 -0.39 -13.88
C GLU A 39 -3.05 1.14 -13.89
N ASP A 40 -4.24 1.64 -14.24
CA ASP A 40 -4.58 3.06 -14.20
C ASP A 40 -4.73 3.62 -12.78
N ARG A 41 -4.83 2.74 -11.78
CA ARG A 41 -4.95 3.06 -10.35
C ARG A 41 -3.68 2.75 -9.56
N LEU A 42 -3.01 1.67 -9.91
CA LEU A 42 -1.72 1.30 -9.34
C LEU A 42 -0.84 0.73 -10.46
N PRO A 43 0.13 1.50 -10.96
CA PRO A 43 1.08 1.04 -11.95
C PRO A 43 1.79 -0.23 -11.50
N ALA A 44 1.93 -1.20 -12.41
CA ALA A 44 2.55 -2.50 -12.12
C ALA A 44 4.01 -2.37 -11.64
N GLU A 45 4.68 -1.27 -11.98
CA GLU A 45 6.03 -0.92 -11.52
C GLU A 45 6.15 -0.77 -9.99
N PHE A 46 5.08 -0.39 -9.29
CA PHE A 46 5.10 -0.22 -7.82
C PHE A 46 4.76 -1.51 -7.06
N VAL A 47 4.19 -2.51 -7.72
CA VAL A 47 3.81 -3.79 -7.11
C VAL A 47 5.02 -4.52 -6.49
N PRO A 48 6.21 -4.56 -7.12
CA PRO A 48 7.43 -5.09 -6.50
C PRO A 48 7.82 -4.36 -5.20
N SER A 49 7.68 -3.03 -5.15
CA SER A 49 8.00 -2.24 -3.95
C SER A 49 7.03 -2.55 -2.81
N VAL A 50 5.73 -2.66 -3.11
CA VAL A 50 4.72 -3.10 -2.14
C VAL A 50 5.05 -4.50 -1.62
N ARG A 51 5.44 -5.43 -2.50
CA ARG A 51 5.84 -6.79 -2.11
C ARG A 51 7.05 -6.79 -1.18
N ALA A 52 8.08 -6.02 -1.50
CA ALA A 52 9.29 -5.90 -0.68
C ALA A 52 8.96 -5.35 0.72
N GLY A 53 8.12 -4.31 0.77
CA GLY A 53 7.63 -3.75 2.03
C GLY A 53 6.84 -4.76 2.85
N LEU A 54 5.88 -5.46 2.23
CA LEU A 54 5.08 -6.49 2.92
C LEU A 54 5.94 -7.61 3.47
N LEU A 55 6.95 -8.06 2.73
CA LEU A 55 7.87 -9.10 3.18
C LEU A 55 8.63 -8.68 4.45
N ASP A 56 9.11 -7.44 4.49
CA ASP A 56 9.78 -6.86 5.67
C ASP A 56 8.80 -6.67 6.84
N GLY A 57 7.59 -6.18 6.57
CA GLY A 57 6.56 -5.93 7.58
C GLY A 57 5.98 -7.19 8.22
N LEU A 58 5.87 -8.28 7.45
CA LEU A 58 5.37 -9.57 7.93
C LEU A 58 6.43 -10.39 8.68
N ASN A 59 7.71 -10.00 8.64
CA ASN A 59 8.81 -10.59 9.40
C ASN A 59 8.85 -12.14 9.36
N GLY A 60 8.68 -12.73 8.17
CA GLY A 60 8.71 -14.18 7.97
C GLY A 60 7.37 -14.91 8.18
N VAL A 61 6.30 -14.20 8.56
CA VAL A 61 4.94 -14.77 8.60
C VAL A 61 4.39 -14.88 7.18
N ALA A 62 4.00 -16.08 6.79
CA ALA A 62 3.35 -16.34 5.51
C ALA A 62 1.92 -15.76 5.52
N ALA A 63 1.52 -15.14 4.41
CA ALA A 63 0.20 -14.55 4.22
C ALA A 63 -0.16 -14.50 2.74
N ALA A 64 -1.44 -14.67 2.44
CA ALA A 64 -2.00 -14.33 1.13
C ALA A 64 -2.49 -12.88 1.16
N VAL A 65 -1.99 -12.06 0.23
CA VAL A 65 -2.27 -10.63 0.13
C VAL A 65 -2.92 -10.33 -1.21
N LEU A 66 -4.14 -9.80 -1.17
CA LEU A 66 -4.87 -9.36 -2.35
C LEU A 66 -4.97 -7.83 -2.36
N LEU A 67 -4.31 -7.18 -3.34
CA LEU A 67 -4.50 -5.76 -3.60
C LEU A 67 -5.85 -5.57 -4.27
N THR A 68 -6.73 -4.80 -3.63
CA THR A 68 -8.13 -4.61 -4.07
C THR A 68 -8.42 -3.21 -4.57
N ASP A 69 -7.65 -2.21 -4.11
CA ASP A 69 -7.74 -0.85 -4.60
C ASP A 69 -6.41 -0.12 -4.40
N GLY A 70 -6.23 1.02 -5.06
CA GLY A 70 -5.05 1.85 -4.93
C GLY A 70 -5.23 3.18 -5.65
N THR A 71 -4.43 4.16 -5.27
CA THR A 71 -4.32 5.42 -6.02
C THR A 71 -2.88 5.87 -6.02
N PHE A 72 -2.40 6.29 -7.19
CA PHE A 72 -1.06 6.86 -7.33
C PHE A 72 -1.12 8.33 -7.77
N HIS A 73 -0.02 9.04 -7.53
CA HIS A 73 0.23 10.41 -7.98
C HIS A 73 1.57 10.46 -8.71
N GLU A 74 1.56 10.86 -9.98
CA GLU A 74 2.72 10.82 -10.89
C GLU A 74 3.97 11.54 -10.35
N VAL A 75 3.81 12.59 -9.55
CA VAL A 75 4.92 13.41 -9.05
C VAL A 75 5.33 13.05 -7.63
N ASP A 76 4.38 12.61 -6.82
CA ASP A 76 4.60 12.44 -5.38
C ASP A 76 4.75 10.95 -4.99
N SER A 77 4.35 10.03 -5.88
CA SER A 77 4.53 8.59 -5.66
C SER A 77 5.95 8.16 -6.00
N SER A 78 6.52 7.33 -5.14
CA SER A 78 7.83 6.72 -5.36
C SER A 78 7.85 5.30 -4.83
N GLU A 79 8.74 4.49 -5.38
CA GLU A 79 8.98 3.11 -4.94
C GLU A 79 9.25 3.04 -3.42
N TYR A 80 10.07 3.98 -2.92
CA TYR A 80 10.40 4.07 -1.50
C TYR A 80 9.15 4.29 -0.63
N GLY A 81 8.20 5.11 -1.08
CA GLY A 81 6.92 5.30 -0.39
C GLY A 81 6.11 4.01 -0.31
N TYR A 82 6.01 3.28 -1.42
CA TYR A 82 5.27 2.01 -1.46
C TYR A 82 5.95 0.92 -0.63
N THR A 83 7.28 0.89 -0.55
CA THR A 83 8.01 -0.03 0.33
C THR A 83 7.68 0.24 1.80
N ILE A 84 7.71 1.50 2.25
CA ILE A 84 7.37 1.80 3.64
C ILE A 84 5.88 1.50 3.89
N ALA A 85 4.99 1.93 3.01
CA ALA A 85 3.56 1.64 3.14
C ALA A 85 3.28 0.12 3.18
N GLY A 86 3.99 -0.68 2.38
CA GLY A 86 3.96 -2.14 2.43
C GLY A 86 4.37 -2.70 3.79
N ARG A 87 5.46 -2.18 4.37
CA ARG A 87 5.94 -2.58 5.69
C ARG A 87 4.92 -2.30 6.77
N GLU A 88 4.37 -1.09 6.78
CA GLU A 88 3.35 -0.70 7.76
C GLU A 88 2.08 -1.55 7.59
N ALA A 89 1.69 -1.88 6.35
CA ALA A 89 0.55 -2.76 6.08
C ALA A 89 0.76 -4.18 6.62
N GLY A 90 1.95 -4.75 6.42
CA GLY A 90 2.31 -6.06 6.96
C GLY A 90 2.23 -6.08 8.49
N ARG A 91 2.83 -5.08 9.15
CA ARG A 91 2.76 -4.95 10.62
C ARG A 91 1.33 -4.79 11.12
N ALA A 92 0.53 -3.96 10.47
CA ALA A 92 -0.89 -3.77 10.79
C ALA A 92 -1.70 -5.07 10.66
N ALA A 93 -1.40 -5.89 9.65
CA ALA A 93 -2.03 -7.19 9.47
C ALA A 93 -1.67 -8.17 10.59
N LEU A 94 -0.41 -8.19 11.03
CA LEU A 94 0.03 -9.04 12.14
C LEU A 94 -0.64 -8.65 13.47
N ILE A 95 -0.76 -7.35 13.74
CA ILE A 95 -1.47 -6.85 14.93
C ILE A 95 -2.94 -7.28 14.88
N GLY A 96 -3.59 -7.07 13.74
CA GLY A 96 -4.99 -7.48 13.53
C GLY A 96 -5.23 -8.98 13.63
N ALA A 97 -4.21 -9.79 13.32
CA ALA A 97 -4.21 -11.24 13.50
C ALA A 97 -3.83 -11.69 14.93
N GLY A 98 -3.44 -10.76 15.82
CA GLY A 98 -2.99 -11.07 17.19
C GLY A 98 -1.57 -11.65 17.27
N LEU A 99 -0.78 -11.54 16.20
CA LEU A 99 0.61 -12.02 16.12
C LEU A 99 1.63 -10.97 16.56
N LEU A 100 1.23 -9.71 16.66
CA LEU A 100 1.98 -8.62 17.28
C LEU A 100 1.14 -7.95 18.37
N PRO A 101 1.76 -7.45 19.44
CA PRO A 101 1.03 -6.78 20.52
C PRO A 101 0.39 -5.48 20.03
N ALA A 102 -0.77 -5.14 20.60
CA ALA A 102 -1.56 -3.98 20.18
C ALA A 102 -0.84 -2.64 20.38
N GLU A 103 0.11 -2.55 21.31
CA GLU A 103 0.98 -1.38 21.52
C GLU A 103 1.83 -1.03 20.28
N GLU A 104 2.18 -2.02 19.46
CA GLU A 104 2.86 -1.78 18.18
C GLU A 104 1.96 -1.03 17.18
N ALA A 105 0.64 -1.03 17.40
CA ALA A 105 -0.31 -0.27 16.58
C ALA A 105 -0.20 1.24 16.82
N GLU A 106 0.19 1.66 18.03
CA GLU A 106 0.41 3.08 18.35
C GLU A 106 1.70 3.60 17.71
N ALA A 107 2.69 2.72 17.54
CA ALA A 107 3.92 3.03 16.81
C ALA A 107 3.70 3.12 15.28
N LEU A 108 2.67 2.47 14.75
CA LEU A 108 2.25 2.67 13.36
C LEU A 108 1.75 4.11 13.19
N ARG A 109 2.38 4.87 12.31
CA ARG A 109 1.94 6.24 11.99
C ARG A 109 0.68 6.19 11.13
N TRP A 110 -0.49 6.08 11.76
CA TRP A 110 -1.78 6.27 11.11
C TRP A 110 -2.07 7.77 10.94
N THR A 111 -1.72 8.34 9.79
CA THR A 111 -2.13 9.70 9.45
C THR A 111 -3.24 9.66 8.39
N THR A 112 -4.49 9.80 8.84
CA THR A 112 -5.61 10.11 7.95
C THR A 112 -5.32 11.44 7.25
N TRP A 113 -5.31 11.46 5.92
CA TRP A 113 -5.02 12.64 5.10
C TRP A 113 -6.02 13.79 5.36
N PRO A 114 -5.56 14.98 5.80
CA PRO A 114 -6.44 16.14 5.99
C PRO A 114 -6.58 17.03 4.74
N GLY A 115 -5.93 16.69 3.62
CA GLY A 115 -5.95 17.51 2.40
C GLY A 115 -7.07 17.13 1.42
N LYS A 116 -7.37 17.97 0.43
CA LYS A 116 -8.04 17.49 -0.79
C LYS A 116 -6.94 17.09 -1.79
N PRO A 117 -7.06 15.96 -2.51
CA PRO A 117 -6.12 15.61 -3.58
C PRO A 117 -6.00 16.80 -4.53
N ARG A 118 -4.77 17.20 -4.90
CA ARG A 118 -4.61 18.24 -5.93
C ARG A 118 -5.24 17.72 -7.21
N PRO A 119 -6.12 18.49 -7.86
CA PRO A 119 -6.82 18.02 -9.03
C PRO A 119 -5.83 17.71 -10.16
N LYS A 120 -6.01 16.57 -10.81
CA LYS A 120 -5.29 16.16 -12.03
C LYS A 120 -5.30 17.33 -13.01
N LYS A 121 -4.12 17.86 -13.40
CA LYS A 121 -4.07 18.80 -14.53
C LYS A 121 -4.64 18.05 -15.74
N ARG A 122 -5.81 18.47 -16.23
CA ARG A 122 -6.34 17.98 -17.51
C ARG A 122 -5.24 18.19 -18.53
N ARG A 123 -4.70 17.10 -19.11
CA ARG A 123 -3.93 17.20 -20.36
C ARG A 123 -4.87 17.89 -21.33
N LYS A 124 -4.58 19.14 -21.70
CA LYS A 124 -5.28 19.79 -22.81
C LYS A 124 -5.07 18.86 -23.99
N GLY A 125 -6.16 18.35 -24.57
CA GLY A 125 -6.11 17.64 -25.85
C GLY A 125 -5.30 18.48 -26.83
N ALA A 126 -4.40 17.91 -27.62
CA ALA A 126 -4.80 17.12 -28.77
C ALA A 126 -5.96 17.80 -29.50
N GLU A 127 -5.74 19.07 -29.87
CA GLU A 127 -6.54 19.79 -30.84
C GLU A 127 -6.32 19.10 -32.20
N ARG A 128 -7.26 18.21 -32.53
CA ARG A 128 -7.52 17.81 -33.91
C ARG A 128 -8.44 18.88 -34.50
N ARG A 129 -7.89 19.76 -35.33
CA ARG A 129 -8.41 20.19 -36.65
C ARG A 129 -7.58 21.37 -37.17
#